data_AF-A0A2G5SA42-F1
#
_entry.id   AF-A0A2G5SA42-F1
#
_cell.length_a   1.000
_cell.length_b   1.000
_cell.length_c   1.000
_cell.angle_alpha   90.00
_cell.angle_beta   90.00
_cell.angle_gamma   90.00
#
_symmetry.space_group_name_H-M   'P 1'
#
loop_
_entity.id
_entity.type
_entity.pdbx_description
1 polymer ?
#
loop_
_entity_poly.entity_id
_entity_poly.type
_entity_poly.pdbx_seq_one_letter_code
_entity_poly.pdbx_strand_id
1 'polypeptide(L)'
;MYAHNAIDDVKFLAKVTEKILDTGRFVNVNETLNCISGWRNVPENVDPNWKSDMHKTHKVIARVLPLASVKRRRAYDPAEDYGICLFCKKSTIDTCVGGVHKQYPADLYSQIKEPFDFATVAGLKRE
;
A
#
# COMPACT_ATOMS: atom_id res chain seq x y z
N MET A 1 20.81 12.57 16.25
CA MET A 1 19.80 11.84 15.46
C MET A 1 20.51 10.70 14.78
N TYR A 2 20.07 9.49 15.04
CA TYR A 2 20.58 8.28 14.41
C TYR A 2 19.60 7.85 13.31
N ALA A 3 20.12 7.70 12.10
CA ALA A 3 19.32 7.17 11.00
C ALA A 3 18.83 5.76 11.35
N HIS A 4 17.62 5.43 10.89
CA HIS A 4 16.97 4.13 11.11
C HIS A 4 16.53 3.88 12.57
N ASN A 5 16.45 4.93 13.40
CA ASN A 5 15.75 4.89 14.68
C ASN A 5 14.37 5.56 14.53
N ALA A 6 13.30 4.80 14.81
CA ALA A 6 11.94 5.27 14.58
C ALA A 6 11.60 6.60 15.26
N ILE A 7 12.08 6.83 16.48
CA ILE A 7 11.79 8.08 17.21
C ILE A 7 12.56 9.26 16.60
N ASP A 8 13.82 9.06 16.22
CA ASP A 8 14.61 10.10 15.57
C ASP A 8 14.09 10.41 14.15
N ASP A 9 13.64 9.39 13.42
CA ASP A 9 13.01 9.56 12.10
C ASP A 9 11.68 10.34 12.21
N VAL A 10 10.85 10.04 13.21
CA VAL A 10 9.60 10.81 13.46
C VAL A 10 9.90 12.26 13.83
N LYS A 11 10.90 12.50 14.69
CA LYS A 11 11.34 13.87 15.05
C LYS A 11 11.86 14.62 13.82
N PHE A 12 12.55 13.94 12.92
CA PHE A 12 13.00 14.53 11.66
C PHE A 12 11.83 14.91 10.76
N LEU A 13 10.91 13.98 10.53
CA LEU A 13 9.73 14.18 9.68
C LEU A 13 8.89 15.36 10.19
N ALA A 14 8.68 15.47 11.52
CA ALA A 14 7.97 16.60 12.11
C ALA A 14 8.61 17.96 11.78
N LYS A 15 9.95 18.06 11.91
CA LYS A 15 10.69 19.29 11.56
C LYS A 15 10.62 19.62 10.08
N VAL A 16 10.63 18.61 9.21
CA VAL A 16 10.49 18.80 7.76
C VAL A 16 9.08 19.29 7.44
N THR A 17 8.05 18.70 8.04
CA THR A 17 6.65 19.11 7.86
C THR A 17 6.43 20.54 8.31
N GLU A 18 6.94 20.94 9.48
CA GLU A 18 6.89 22.32 9.97
C GLU A 18 7.45 23.31 8.94
N LYS A 19 8.67 23.06 8.44
CA LYS A 19 9.28 23.90 7.40
C LYS A 19 8.49 23.97 6.10
N ILE A 20 7.79 22.90 5.71
CA ILE A 20 6.92 22.92 4.53
C ILE A 20 5.72 23.86 4.79
N LEU A 21 5.11 23.78 5.97
CA LEU A 21 3.98 24.62 6.34
C LEU A 21 4.37 26.10 6.45
N ASP A 22 5.57 26.40 6.95
CA ASP A 22 6.11 27.76 7.03
C ASP A 22 6.25 28.44 5.65
N THR A 23 6.36 27.66 4.57
CA THR A 23 6.38 28.19 3.19
C THR A 23 4.99 28.47 2.62
N GLY A 24 3.92 28.33 3.41
CA GLY A 24 2.53 28.47 2.96
C GLY A 24 2.02 27.31 2.11
N ARG A 25 2.74 26.18 2.08
CA ARG A 25 2.31 24.97 1.36
C ARG A 25 1.29 24.19 2.17
N PHE A 26 0.32 23.63 1.47
CA PHE A 26 -0.73 22.85 2.07
C PHE A 26 -0.36 21.37 2.16
N VAL A 27 -0.50 20.78 3.34
CA VAL A 27 -0.34 19.34 3.60
C VAL A 27 -1.71 18.74 3.84
N ASN A 28 -2.09 17.74 3.05
CA ASN A 28 -3.35 17.02 3.18
C ASN A 28 -3.15 15.54 2.85
N VAL A 29 -4.10 14.69 3.24
CA VAL A 29 -4.15 13.29 2.84
C VAL A 29 -4.16 13.21 1.31
N ASN A 30 -3.11 12.63 0.75
CA ASN A 30 -2.87 12.54 -0.69
C ASN A 30 -2.98 11.11 -1.24
N GLU A 31 -2.99 10.10 -0.38
CA GLU A 31 -3.14 8.69 -0.72
C GLU A 31 -4.21 8.02 0.16
N THR A 32 -4.81 6.96 -0.34
CA THR A 32 -5.74 6.10 0.40
C THR A 32 -5.47 4.63 0.10
N LEU A 33 -5.94 3.74 0.97
CA LEU A 33 -5.90 2.30 0.78
C LEU A 33 -7.25 1.79 0.25
N ASN A 34 -7.24 1.20 -0.95
CA ASN A 34 -8.42 0.64 -1.60
C ASN A 34 -8.34 -0.88 -1.74
N CYS A 35 -9.48 -1.57 -1.66
CA CYS A 35 -9.55 -3.02 -1.89
C CYS A 35 -9.36 -3.44 -3.35
N ILE A 36 -9.59 -2.52 -4.29
CA ILE A 36 -9.40 -2.74 -5.72
C ILE A 36 -8.68 -1.53 -6.32
N SER A 37 -7.73 -1.81 -7.21
CA SER A 37 -7.04 -0.82 -8.03
C SER A 37 -6.94 -1.28 -9.48
N GLY A 38 -7.18 -0.37 -10.42
CA GLY A 38 -7.22 -0.69 -11.85
C GLY A 38 -5.91 -1.27 -12.40
N TRP A 39 -4.75 -0.80 -11.91
CA TRP A 39 -3.45 -1.33 -12.36
C TRP A 39 -3.22 -2.79 -11.98
N ARG A 40 -3.96 -3.33 -10.99
CA ARG A 40 -3.88 -4.74 -10.60
C ARG A 40 -4.73 -5.68 -11.48
N ASN A 41 -5.50 -5.15 -12.43
CA ASN A 41 -6.33 -5.98 -13.31
C ASN A 41 -5.54 -6.65 -14.43
N VAL A 42 -4.35 -6.12 -14.75
CA VAL A 42 -3.49 -6.67 -15.80
C VAL A 42 -2.46 -7.59 -15.15
N PRO A 43 -2.35 -8.87 -15.56
CA PRO A 43 -1.26 -9.73 -15.16
C PRO A 43 0.08 -9.20 -15.66
N GLU A 44 1.13 -9.27 -14.83
CA GLU A 44 2.49 -8.90 -15.22
C GLU A 44 3.44 -10.07 -14.96
N ASN A 45 4.49 -10.17 -15.79
CA ASN A 45 5.54 -11.15 -15.57
C ASN A 45 6.40 -10.72 -14.36
N VAL A 46 6.60 -11.64 -13.43
CA VAL A 46 7.48 -11.43 -12.29
C VAL A 46 8.92 -11.51 -12.77
N ASP A 47 9.66 -10.42 -12.60
CA ASP A 47 11.09 -10.39 -12.91
C ASP A 47 11.84 -11.40 -12.03
N PRO A 48 12.65 -12.32 -12.58
CA PRO A 48 13.36 -13.33 -11.78
C PRO A 48 14.26 -12.75 -10.68
N ASN A 49 14.76 -11.53 -10.86
CA ASN A 49 15.65 -10.84 -9.92
C ASN A 49 14.89 -9.87 -9.00
N TRP A 50 13.58 -10.05 -8.84
CA TRP A 50 12.75 -9.11 -8.07
C TRP A 50 13.22 -8.94 -6.63
N LYS A 51 13.76 -9.99 -5.99
CA LYS A 51 14.22 -9.98 -4.59
C LYS A 51 15.41 -9.05 -4.31
N SER A 52 16.28 -8.84 -5.30
CA SER A 52 17.47 -7.99 -5.15
C SER A 52 17.24 -6.53 -5.58
N ASP A 53 16.04 -6.21 -6.06
CA ASP A 53 15.67 -4.88 -6.55
C ASP A 53 14.43 -4.37 -5.81
N MET A 54 14.60 -3.30 -5.04
CA MET A 54 13.52 -2.74 -4.23
C MET A 54 12.30 -2.27 -5.05
N HIS A 55 12.49 -1.77 -6.27
CA HIS A 55 11.39 -1.32 -7.11
C HIS A 55 10.57 -2.51 -7.61
N LYS A 56 11.24 -3.58 -8.01
CA LYS A 56 10.61 -4.83 -8.45
C LYS A 56 9.94 -5.55 -7.27
N THR A 57 10.60 -5.59 -6.12
CA THR A 57 10.02 -6.10 -4.87
C THR A 57 8.76 -5.34 -4.49
N HIS A 58 8.76 -4.02 -4.59
CA HIS A 58 7.57 -3.22 -4.32
C HIS A 58 6.40 -3.66 -5.20
N LYS A 59 6.61 -3.86 -6.51
CA LYS A 59 5.54 -4.31 -7.42
C LYS A 59 4.95 -5.66 -6.99
N VAL A 60 5.78 -6.61 -6.58
CA VAL A 60 5.36 -7.92 -6.08
C VAL A 60 4.55 -7.78 -4.79
N ILE A 61 5.09 -7.09 -3.78
CA ILE A 61 4.40 -6.85 -2.48
C ILE A 61 3.08 -6.12 -2.71
N ALA A 62 3.08 -5.11 -3.58
CA ALA A 62 1.90 -4.34 -3.92
C ALA A 62 0.86 -5.16 -4.70
N ARG A 63 1.13 -6.37 -5.18
CA ARG A 63 0.10 -7.27 -5.73
C ARG A 63 -0.42 -8.26 -4.70
N VAL A 64 0.42 -8.61 -3.74
CA VAL A 64 0.19 -9.64 -2.72
C VAL A 64 -0.62 -9.11 -1.55
N LEU A 65 -0.41 -7.84 -1.20
CA LEU A 65 -1.18 -7.18 -0.15
C LEU A 65 -2.62 -6.88 -0.62
N PRO A 66 -3.64 -7.17 0.22
CA PRO A 66 -5.06 -7.06 -0.16
C PRO A 66 -5.52 -5.64 -0.44
N LEU A 67 -4.87 -4.63 0.15
CA LEU A 67 -5.16 -3.23 -0.07
C LEU A 67 -4.07 -2.58 -0.93
N ALA A 68 -4.46 -1.65 -1.80
CA ALA A 68 -3.58 -0.90 -2.69
C ALA A 68 -3.53 0.56 -2.29
N SER A 69 -2.33 1.17 -2.24
CA SER A 69 -2.24 2.63 -2.21
C SER A 69 -2.73 3.22 -3.54
N VAL A 70 -3.60 4.20 -3.46
CA VAL A 70 -4.14 4.94 -4.59
C VAL A 70 -4.05 6.43 -4.29
N LYS A 71 -3.43 7.17 -5.20
CA LYS A 71 -3.38 8.64 -5.14
C LYS A 71 -4.78 9.22 -5.23
N ARG A 72 -5.09 10.14 -4.33
CA ARG A 72 -6.35 10.87 -4.35
C ARG A 72 -6.34 11.89 -5.49
N ARG A 73 -7.44 11.94 -6.25
CA ARG A 73 -7.66 12.95 -7.31
C ARG A 73 -8.43 14.17 -6.82
N ARG A 74 -9.18 14.02 -5.72
CA ARG A 74 -9.91 15.10 -5.04
C ARG A 74 -9.30 15.35 -3.65
N ALA A 75 -9.50 16.56 -3.14
CA ALA A 75 -9.18 16.89 -1.76
C ALA A 75 -9.83 15.88 -0.78
N TYR A 76 -9.15 15.63 0.33
CA TYR A 76 -9.70 14.80 1.40
C TYR A 76 -10.71 15.61 2.22
N ASP A 77 -11.89 15.05 2.38
CA ASP A 77 -12.93 15.53 3.30
C ASP A 77 -13.05 14.55 4.47
N PRO A 78 -12.62 14.93 5.70
CA PRO A 78 -12.71 14.05 6.86
C PRO A 78 -14.12 13.51 7.14
N ALA A 79 -15.17 14.29 6.85
CA ALA A 79 -16.54 13.88 7.15
C ALA A 79 -17.04 12.78 6.21
N GLU A 80 -16.55 12.74 4.97
CA GLU A 80 -16.97 11.76 3.96
C GLU A 80 -15.98 10.61 3.76
N ASP A 81 -14.69 10.89 3.92
CA ASP A 81 -13.60 10.00 3.49
C ASP A 81 -12.95 9.23 4.63
N TYR A 82 -13.05 9.70 5.88
CA TYR A 82 -12.43 9.01 7.00
C TYR A 82 -13.05 7.63 7.19
N GLY A 83 -12.21 6.59 7.18
CA GLY A 83 -12.67 5.22 7.37
C GLY A 83 -13.49 4.66 6.20
N ILE A 84 -13.43 5.25 5.00
CA ILE A 84 -14.19 4.78 3.83
C ILE A 84 -13.25 4.37 2.68
N CYS A 85 -13.51 3.20 2.10
CA CYS A 85 -12.80 2.75 0.91
C CYS A 85 -13.31 3.52 -0.31
N LEU A 86 -12.43 4.24 -1.01
CA LEU A 86 -12.86 5.03 -2.16
C LEU A 86 -13.36 4.20 -3.34
N PHE A 87 -12.98 2.91 -3.41
CA PHE A 87 -13.46 2.01 -4.45
C PHE A 87 -14.86 1.47 -4.14
N CYS A 88 -15.00 0.68 -3.07
CA CYS A 88 -16.26 0.00 -2.78
C CYS A 88 -17.25 0.80 -1.94
N LYS A 89 -16.85 2.00 -1.45
CA LYS A 89 -17.65 2.90 -0.61
C LYS A 89 -18.12 2.30 0.71
N LYS A 90 -17.49 1.21 1.16
CA LYS A 90 -17.73 0.57 2.45
C LYS A 90 -16.71 1.04 3.47
N SER A 91 -17.05 0.94 4.75
CA SER A 91 -16.14 1.29 5.83
C SER A 91 -14.89 0.40 5.81
N THR A 92 -13.71 1.00 5.97
CA THR A 92 -12.41 0.32 6.08
C THR A 92 -12.09 -0.08 7.51
N ILE A 93 -12.98 0.20 8.46
CA ILE A 93 -12.80 -0.13 9.88
C ILE A 93 -13.41 -1.50 10.19
N ASP A 94 -14.52 -1.85 9.56
CA ASP A 94 -15.29 -3.07 9.85
C ASP A 94 -15.48 -3.98 8.63
N THR A 95 -15.65 -3.43 7.43
CA THR A 95 -16.14 -4.18 6.27
C THR A 95 -15.05 -4.42 5.22
N CYS A 96 -14.34 -3.36 4.85
CA CYS A 96 -13.31 -3.34 3.82
C CYS A 96 -11.90 -3.29 4.47
N VAL A 97 -11.68 -4.16 5.44
CA VAL A 97 -10.45 -4.22 6.26
C VAL A 97 -9.29 -4.97 5.60
N GLY A 98 -9.46 -5.44 4.36
CA GLY A 98 -8.45 -6.26 3.67
C GLY A 98 -8.42 -7.74 4.09
N GLY A 99 -9.36 -8.19 4.94
CA GLY A 99 -9.44 -9.60 5.37
C GLY A 99 -9.70 -10.60 4.23
N VAL A 100 -10.30 -10.15 3.12
CA VAL A 100 -10.43 -10.94 1.89
C VAL A 100 -9.82 -10.16 0.72
N HIS A 101 -8.80 -10.75 0.09
CA HIS A 101 -8.12 -10.16 -1.06
C HIS A 101 -9.05 -10.15 -2.29
N LYS A 102 -9.54 -8.97 -2.70
CA LYS A 102 -10.49 -8.82 -3.81
C LYS A 102 -9.87 -8.98 -5.21
N GLN A 103 -8.56 -8.80 -5.35
CA GLN A 103 -7.80 -9.02 -6.59
C GLN A 103 -6.69 -10.07 -6.40
N TYR A 104 -7.03 -11.27 -5.88
CA TYR A 104 -6.06 -12.29 -5.51
C TYR A 104 -5.11 -12.63 -6.67
N PRO A 105 -3.78 -12.48 -6.51
CA PRO A 105 -2.83 -12.54 -7.63
C PRO A 105 -2.39 -13.98 -7.93
N ALA A 106 -3.33 -14.82 -8.36
CA ALA A 106 -3.05 -16.23 -8.68
C ALA A 106 -1.97 -16.38 -9.78
N ASP A 107 -1.95 -15.45 -10.73
CA ASP A 107 -0.97 -15.33 -11.80
C ASP A 107 0.45 -15.07 -11.29
N LEU A 108 0.59 -14.30 -10.21
CA LEU A 108 1.88 -14.03 -9.58
C LEU A 108 2.35 -15.27 -8.81
N TYR A 109 1.45 -15.92 -8.06
CA TYR A 109 1.78 -17.10 -7.27
C TYR A 109 2.17 -18.32 -8.11
N SER A 110 1.70 -18.42 -9.35
CA SER A 110 2.10 -19.49 -10.27
C SER A 110 3.51 -19.28 -10.84
N GLN A 111 3.99 -18.02 -10.90
CA GLN A 111 5.32 -17.68 -11.40
C GLN A 111 6.41 -17.81 -10.34
N ILE A 112 6.09 -17.55 -9.07
CA ILE A 112 7.05 -17.65 -7.95
C ILE A 112 7.11 -19.10 -7.46
N LYS A 113 8.10 -19.86 -7.96
CA LYS A 113 8.31 -21.28 -7.65
C LYS A 113 9.02 -21.52 -6.31
N GLU A 114 9.83 -20.57 -5.87
CA GLU A 114 10.51 -20.63 -4.57
C GLU A 114 9.54 -20.35 -3.42
N PRO A 115 9.88 -20.72 -2.17
CA PRO A 115 9.11 -20.31 -1.01
C PRO A 115 8.92 -18.81 -1.03
N PHE A 116 7.67 -18.39 -1.16
CA PHE A 116 7.32 -16.99 -1.02
C PHE A 116 7.01 -16.73 0.46
N ASP A 117 8.07 -16.84 1.28
CA ASP A 117 7.97 -16.96 2.74
C ASP A 117 7.07 -15.89 3.34
N PHE A 118 7.18 -14.66 2.87
CA PHE A 118 6.30 -13.57 3.28
C PHE A 118 4.81 -13.88 3.09
N ALA A 119 4.39 -14.28 1.87
CA ALA A 119 2.97 -14.52 1.59
C ALA A 119 2.46 -15.82 2.20
N THR A 120 3.31 -16.85 2.29
CA THR A 120 2.96 -18.12 2.91
C THR A 120 2.78 -17.96 4.42
N VAL A 121 3.77 -17.39 5.11
CA VAL A 121 3.74 -17.19 6.57
C VAL A 121 2.62 -16.24 6.99
N ALA A 122 2.35 -15.21 6.18
CA ALA A 122 1.27 -14.26 6.45
C ALA A 122 -0.13 -14.78 6.05
N GLY A 123 -0.25 -16.00 5.50
CA GLY A 123 -1.54 -16.56 5.05
C GLY A 123 -2.16 -15.83 3.86
N LEU A 124 -1.36 -15.15 3.05
CA LEU A 124 -1.79 -14.38 1.87
C LEU A 124 -1.84 -15.23 0.59
N LYS A 125 -1.15 -16.36 0.58
CA LYS A 125 -1.23 -17.39 -0.47
C LYS A 125 -2.21 -18.47 -0.01
N ARG A 126 -3.21 -18.77 -0.85
CA ARG A 126 -4.10 -19.92 -0.66
C ARG A 126 -3.35 -21.19 -1.00
N GLU A 127 -3.59 -22.25 -0.24
CA GLU A 127 -3.11 -23.61 -0.51
C GLU A 127 -3.64 -24.14 -1.85
#